data_AF-A0A7K5JT99-F1
#
_entry.id   AF-A0A7K5JT99-F1
#
_cell.length_a   1.000
_cell.length_b   1.000
_cell.length_c   1.000
_cell.angle_alpha   90.00
_cell.angle_beta   90.00
_cell.angle_gamma   90.00
#
_symmetry.space_group_name_H-M   'P 1'
#
loop_
_entity.id
_entity.type
_entity.pdbx_description
1 polymer ?
#
loop_
_entity_poly.entity_id
_entity_poly.type
_entity_poly.pdbx_seq_one_letter_code
_entity_poly.pdbx_strand_id
1 'polypeptide(L)'
;AKLCQCPAQPDVEEVVRDGAGHMVTWTGSGFARVRDGAGLTFHMDNVPYPMDYELLIRYEPESAEDWEVVVSVSSRVLPTSPRCGNLLPSEQMYRESLPHSQRYVLLSRPFCFEPSTPYEVTMRLQRAGVTQRHPGTFILIDSVRGVPLHPCQVQGGQCECKPHVIGRRCDRCTPGSYGFGPQGCSPCACSPEGSVSQLCDAVSGQCQCQPGAVGRQCDQCQPGHWGFPACRPCQCNGHAEECDPRTGTCLRCRDHTDGRHCERCQDGYYGNPVLGSGQQCRPCPCPGYPGTRHYHGSSCHADEETHHIVCLCAPGYAGE
;
A
#
# COMPACT_ATOMS: atom_id res chain seq x y z
N ALA A 1 13.72 17.01 25.67
CA ALA A 1 13.79 17.35 27.11
C ALA A 1 14.75 16.39 27.82
N LYS A 2 15.39 16.80 28.92
CA LYS A 2 15.95 15.84 29.90
C LYS A 2 14.86 15.54 30.93
N LEU A 3 15.00 14.45 31.70
CA LEU A 3 14.20 14.26 32.91
C LEU A 3 14.44 15.45 33.84
N CYS A 4 13.46 16.36 33.91
CA CYS A 4 13.37 17.32 35.01
C CYS A 4 12.91 16.54 36.24
N GLN A 5 13.45 16.88 37.41
CA GLN A 5 13.05 16.29 38.70
C GLN A 5 11.52 16.21 38.75
N CYS A 6 10.98 15.00 38.67
CA CYS A 6 9.55 14.80 38.69
C CYS A 6 9.03 15.30 40.04
N PRO A 7 7.97 16.13 40.08
CA PRO A 7 7.26 16.33 41.34
C PRO A 7 6.86 14.94 41.86
N ALA A 8 7.11 14.66 43.14
CA ALA A 8 6.95 13.32 43.71
C ALA A 8 5.55 12.76 43.42
N GLN A 9 5.46 11.86 42.43
CA GLN A 9 4.27 11.08 42.13
C GLN A 9 4.49 9.67 42.66
N PRO A 10 3.51 9.06 43.35
CA PRO A 10 3.70 7.75 43.97
C PRO A 10 4.01 6.62 42.97
N ASP A 11 3.73 6.82 41.68
CA ASP A 11 3.89 5.81 40.62
C ASP A 11 5.05 6.08 39.65
N VAL A 12 5.87 7.11 39.93
CA VAL A 12 7.04 7.48 39.15
C VAL A 12 8.23 7.75 40.09
N GLU A 13 9.34 7.05 39.86
CA GLU A 13 10.56 7.20 40.67
C GLU A 13 11.77 7.51 39.78
N GLU A 14 12.62 8.45 40.21
CA GLU A 14 13.91 8.68 39.54
C GLU A 14 14.91 7.58 39.93
N VAL A 15 15.48 6.93 38.91
CA VAL A 15 16.51 5.89 39.07
C VAL A 15 17.83 6.48 38.60
N VAL A 16 18.64 6.92 39.56
CA VAL A 16 19.99 7.44 39.30
C VAL A 16 20.95 6.26 39.05
N ARG A 17 21.71 6.29 37.95
CA ARG A 17 22.74 5.28 37.66
C ARG A 17 24.10 5.96 37.49
N ASP A 18 25.09 5.51 38.26
CA ASP A 18 26.47 6.00 38.14
C ASP A 18 27.12 5.46 36.86
N GLY A 19 27.71 6.37 36.08
CA GLY A 19 28.37 6.11 34.81
C GLY A 19 29.88 6.33 34.85
N ALA A 20 30.47 6.55 36.03
CA ALA A 20 31.89 6.84 36.16
C ALA A 20 32.76 5.70 35.58
N GLY A 21 33.36 5.95 34.41
CA GLY A 21 34.36 5.08 33.79
C GLY A 21 33.85 4.07 32.74
N HIS A 22 32.56 4.08 32.39
CA HIS A 22 32.00 3.14 31.40
C HIS A 22 31.19 3.85 30.30
N MET A 23 31.11 3.22 29.12
CA MET A 23 30.25 3.69 28.03
C MET A 23 28.78 3.44 28.39
N VAL A 24 28.02 4.49 28.64
CA VAL A 24 26.62 4.42 29.09
C VAL A 24 25.64 4.58 27.93
N THR A 25 24.48 3.93 28.04
CA THR A 25 23.40 3.93 27.04
C THR A 25 22.24 4.87 27.39
N TRP A 26 22.35 5.71 28.42
CA TRP A 26 21.30 6.63 28.88
C TRP A 26 21.81 8.08 28.96
N THR A 27 20.90 9.05 29.12
CA THR A 27 21.23 10.47 29.18
C THR A 27 20.81 11.11 30.50
N GLY A 28 21.62 12.03 31.05
CA GLY A 28 21.31 12.69 32.32
C GLY A 28 21.66 11.84 33.55
N SER A 29 20.86 11.96 34.62
CA SER A 29 21.08 11.26 35.91
C SER A 29 20.76 9.76 35.85
N GLY A 30 19.97 9.30 34.87
CA GLY A 30 19.53 7.91 34.76
C GLY A 30 18.21 7.77 34.03
N PHE A 31 17.26 7.06 34.65
CA PHE A 31 15.95 6.74 34.07
C PHE A 31 14.81 7.18 35.00
N ALA A 32 13.60 7.37 34.46
CA ALA A 32 12.38 7.33 35.25
C ALA A 32 11.81 5.91 35.24
N ARG A 33 11.61 5.35 36.43
CA ARG A 33 10.81 4.14 36.63
C ARG A 33 9.33 4.51 36.59
N VAL A 34 8.60 3.97 35.63
CA VAL A 34 7.17 4.23 35.41
C VAL A 34 6.39 2.95 35.62
N ARG A 35 5.46 2.92 36.58
CA ARG A 35 4.59 1.75 36.83
C ARG A 35 3.51 1.60 35.75
N ASP A 36 2.93 0.41 35.64
CA ASP A 36 1.83 0.11 34.71
C ASP A 36 0.64 1.08 34.90
N GLY A 37 0.27 1.81 33.86
CA GLY A 37 -0.81 2.80 33.85
C GLY A 37 -0.40 4.21 34.27
N ALA A 38 0.84 4.41 34.74
CA ALA A 38 1.37 5.72 35.09
C ALA A 38 1.80 6.51 33.83
N GLY A 39 2.10 7.80 34.02
CA GLY A 39 2.48 8.67 32.92
C GLY A 39 3.59 9.64 33.30
N LEU A 40 4.21 10.21 32.27
CA LEU A 40 5.24 11.24 32.36
C LEU A 40 4.84 12.44 31.51
N THR A 41 5.24 13.62 31.94
CA THR A 41 5.07 14.85 31.17
C THR A 41 6.43 15.49 30.96
N PHE A 42 6.73 15.84 29.71
CA PHE A 42 7.97 16.50 29.31
C PHE A 42 7.67 17.87 28.72
N HIS A 43 8.47 18.86 29.09
CA HIS A 43 8.46 20.15 28.43
C HIS A 43 9.38 20.12 27.20
N MET A 44 8.85 20.49 26.05
CA MET A 44 9.65 20.59 24.83
C MET A 44 10.33 21.95 24.76
N ASP A 45 11.54 22.00 25.31
CA ASP A 45 12.42 23.15 25.25
C ASP A 45 13.37 23.08 24.05
N ASN A 46 13.86 24.24 23.59
CA ASN A 46 14.85 24.38 22.51
C ASN A 46 14.36 23.92 21.13
N VAL A 47 13.13 24.26 20.76
CA VAL A 47 12.63 24.10 19.39
C VAL A 47 13.32 25.14 18.49
N PRO A 48 14.19 24.75 17.55
CA PRO A 48 14.98 25.71 16.77
C PRO A 48 14.14 26.42 15.70
N TYR A 49 13.19 25.73 15.08
CA TYR A 49 12.38 26.25 13.98
C TYR A 49 10.96 25.68 13.99
N PRO A 50 9.97 26.43 13.47
CA PRO A 50 8.61 25.94 13.31
C PRO A 50 8.57 24.85 12.23
N MET A 51 8.37 23.60 12.63
CA MET A 51 8.32 22.44 11.72
C MET A 51 7.74 21.19 12.38
N ASP A 52 7.54 20.15 11.57
CA ASP A 52 7.14 18.83 12.04
C ASP A 52 8.36 18.06 12.57
N TYR A 53 8.22 17.53 13.80
CA TYR A 53 9.20 16.70 14.47
C TYR A 53 8.59 15.34 14.80
N GLU A 54 9.35 14.28 14.55
CA GLU A 54 9.05 12.95 15.06
C GLU A 54 9.53 12.84 16.50
N LEU A 55 8.75 12.18 17.36
CA LEU A 55 9.17 11.93 18.74
C LEU A 55 9.95 10.61 18.80
N LEU A 56 11.18 10.69 19.28
CA LEU A 56 12.02 9.54 19.61
C LEU A 56 11.94 9.32 21.13
N ILE A 57 11.42 8.16 21.54
CA ILE A 57 11.36 7.73 22.94
C ILE A 57 12.45 6.69 23.17
N ARG A 58 13.34 6.92 24.13
CA ARG A 58 14.35 5.96 24.57
C ARG A 58 13.94 5.33 25.89
N TYR A 59 14.04 4.00 25.97
CA TYR A 59 13.56 3.22 27.11
C TYR A 59 14.36 1.94 27.30
N GLU A 60 14.26 1.36 28.49
CA GLU A 60 14.83 0.08 28.86
C GLU A 60 13.70 -0.82 29.42
N PRO A 61 13.34 -1.91 28.72
CA PRO A 61 12.32 -2.84 29.18
C PRO A 61 12.89 -3.78 30.26
N GLU A 62 12.10 -4.01 31.31
CA GLU A 62 12.47 -4.84 32.47
C GLU A 62 11.81 -6.23 32.45
N SER A 63 10.96 -6.48 31.46
CA SER A 63 10.29 -7.75 31.21
C SER A 63 10.30 -8.09 29.72
N ALA A 64 9.97 -9.34 29.39
CA ALA A 64 9.79 -9.80 28.01
C ALA A 64 8.39 -9.46 27.45
N GLU A 65 7.71 -8.46 28.04
CA GLU A 65 6.38 -8.04 27.63
C GLU A 65 6.45 -6.69 26.91
N ASP A 66 5.69 -6.55 25.83
CA ASP A 66 5.60 -5.28 25.11
C ASP A 66 4.75 -4.27 25.89
N TRP A 67 5.14 -3.01 25.77
CA TRP A 67 4.41 -1.89 26.33
C TRP A 67 3.68 -1.12 25.22
N GLU A 68 2.66 -0.36 25.59
CA GLU A 68 1.99 0.61 24.76
C GLU A 68 2.16 1.99 25.39
N VAL A 69 2.47 2.99 24.57
CA VAL A 69 2.49 4.39 24.97
C VAL A 69 1.35 5.14 24.31
N VAL A 70 0.63 5.91 25.10
CA VAL A 70 -0.39 6.85 24.65
C VAL A 70 0.17 8.26 24.81
N VAL A 71 0.45 8.93 23.70
CA VAL A 71 1.08 10.25 23.66
C VAL A 71 0.05 11.32 23.30
N SER A 72 0.05 12.40 24.06
CA SER A 72 -0.72 13.62 23.79
C SER A 72 0.19 14.83 23.88
N VAL A 73 0.07 15.75 22.93
CA VAL A 73 0.82 17.00 22.91
C VAL A 73 -0.14 18.16 23.12
N SER A 74 0.14 18.99 24.11
CA SER A 74 -0.65 20.17 24.44
C SER A 74 0.24 21.40 24.57
N SER A 75 -0.37 22.57 24.47
CA SER A 75 0.27 23.85 24.80
C SER A 75 -0.79 24.75 25.41
N ARG A 76 -0.40 25.58 26.39
CA ARG A 76 -1.29 26.58 27.01
C ARG A 76 -1.51 27.79 26.11
N VAL A 77 -0.63 27.99 25.12
CA VAL A 77 -0.66 29.09 24.17
C VAL A 77 -0.79 28.51 22.77
N LEU A 78 -1.69 29.08 21.96
CA LEU A 78 -1.86 28.65 20.58
C LEU A 78 -0.63 29.01 19.75
N PRO A 79 -0.15 28.10 18.88
CA PRO A 79 0.93 28.42 17.97
C PRO A 79 0.52 29.55 17.04
N THR A 80 1.40 30.53 16.89
CA THR A 80 1.14 31.75 16.12
C THR A 80 1.80 31.71 14.75
N SER A 81 2.74 30.79 14.51
CA SER A 81 3.38 30.69 13.21
C SER A 81 2.36 30.26 12.16
N PRO A 82 2.43 30.79 10.93
CA PRO A 82 1.56 30.34 9.84
C PRO A 82 1.77 28.86 9.48
N ARG A 83 2.83 28.21 10.01
CA ARG A 83 3.15 26.82 9.76
C ARG A 83 2.48 25.86 10.74
N CYS A 84 2.50 26.16 12.03
CA CYS A 84 1.83 25.34 13.06
C CYS A 84 0.44 25.90 13.45
N GLY A 85 0.09 27.11 12.99
CA GLY A 85 -1.02 27.95 13.45
C GLY A 85 -2.44 27.51 13.10
N ASN A 86 -2.65 26.24 12.74
CA ASN A 86 -4.00 25.66 12.55
C ASN A 86 -4.09 24.19 12.98
N LEU A 87 -3.09 23.65 13.67
CA LEU A 87 -3.00 22.22 13.97
C LEU A 87 -2.54 21.98 15.41
N LEU A 88 -3.44 22.26 16.35
CA LEU A 88 -3.54 21.39 17.51
C LEU A 88 -4.92 20.76 17.40
N PRO A 89 -5.06 19.52 16.86
CA PRO A 89 -6.24 18.76 17.21
C PRO A 89 -6.18 18.60 18.72
N SER A 90 -6.98 19.40 19.42
CA SER A 90 -7.23 19.28 20.84
C SER A 90 -7.41 17.79 21.15
N GLU A 91 -6.51 17.25 21.97
CA GLU A 91 -6.63 15.94 22.62
C GLU A 91 -6.54 14.68 21.73
N GLN A 92 -5.92 14.73 20.54
CA GLN A 92 -5.72 13.49 19.78
C GLN A 92 -4.59 12.65 20.38
N MET A 93 -4.99 11.64 21.15
CA MET A 93 -4.10 10.65 21.76
C MET A 93 -3.59 9.67 20.70
N TYR A 94 -2.28 9.53 20.58
CA TYR A 94 -1.64 8.59 19.66
C TYR A 94 -1.08 7.40 20.40
N ARG A 95 -1.37 6.21 19.90
CA ARG A 95 -0.89 4.94 20.48
C ARG A 95 0.25 4.40 19.65
N GLU A 96 1.31 3.98 20.32
CA GLU A 96 2.45 3.31 19.71
C GLU A 96 2.90 2.13 20.58
N SER A 97 3.43 1.09 19.93
CA SER A 97 4.02 -0.04 20.65
C SER A 97 5.47 0.26 21.06
N LEU A 98 5.85 -0.24 22.22
CA LEU A 98 7.20 -0.24 22.77
C LEU A 98 7.64 -1.70 22.91
N PRO A 99 8.27 -2.28 21.87
CA PRO A 99 8.67 -3.68 21.90
C PRO A 99 9.77 -3.93 22.94
N HIS A 100 9.66 -5.02 23.71
CA HIS A 100 10.69 -5.41 24.70
C HIS A 100 12.07 -5.69 24.08
N SER A 101 12.12 -6.01 22.79
CA SER A 101 13.34 -6.25 22.03
C SER A 101 14.08 -4.97 21.60
N GLN A 102 13.45 -3.81 21.77
CA GLN A 102 14.00 -2.52 21.36
C GLN A 102 14.42 -1.68 22.58
N ARG A 103 15.15 -0.59 22.31
CA ARG A 103 15.57 0.39 23.32
C ARG A 103 15.17 1.82 22.96
N TYR A 104 14.56 1.98 21.78
CA TYR A 104 13.97 3.23 21.35
C TYR A 104 12.84 2.95 20.36
N VAL A 105 11.93 3.92 20.22
CA VAL A 105 10.92 3.93 19.15
C VAL A 105 10.81 5.35 18.59
N LEU A 106 10.63 5.45 17.28
CA LEU A 106 10.28 6.70 16.60
C LEU A 106 8.78 6.64 16.31
N LEU A 107 7.99 7.59 16.82
CA LEU A 107 6.55 7.56 16.62
C LEU A 107 6.20 7.80 15.14
N SER A 108 5.21 7.07 14.62
CA SER A 108 4.82 7.14 13.20
C SER A 108 4.18 8.46 12.79
N ARG A 109 3.70 9.25 13.76
CA ARG A 109 3.01 10.53 13.53
C ARG A 109 3.86 11.69 14.06
N PRO A 110 4.22 12.66 13.19
CA PRO A 110 4.96 13.83 13.61
C PRO A 110 4.05 14.90 14.23
N PHE A 111 4.66 15.78 15.02
CA PHE A 111 4.01 16.92 15.66
C PHE A 111 4.67 18.24 15.21
N CYS A 112 3.87 19.26 14.93
CA CYS A 112 4.38 20.58 14.60
C CYS A 112 4.74 21.33 15.89
N PHE A 113 6.03 21.62 16.07
CA PHE A 113 6.52 22.46 17.16
C PHE A 113 7.06 23.77 16.61
N GLU A 114 6.82 24.88 17.30
CA GLU A 114 7.40 26.20 17.00
C GLU A 114 8.22 26.78 18.16
N PRO A 115 9.19 27.66 17.87
CA PRO A 115 9.98 28.34 18.90
C PRO A 115 9.10 29.19 19.81
N SER A 116 9.52 29.33 21.07
CA SER A 116 8.87 30.19 22.08
C SER A 116 7.45 29.77 22.50
N THR A 117 6.95 28.64 22.01
CA THR A 117 5.66 28.06 22.42
C THR A 117 5.92 26.91 23.42
N PRO A 118 5.33 26.95 24.64
CA PRO A 118 5.62 25.99 25.70
C PRO A 118 4.80 24.71 25.53
N TYR A 119 5.30 23.79 24.70
CA TYR A 119 4.65 22.50 24.48
C TYR A 119 4.92 21.52 25.63
N GLU A 120 3.87 20.83 26.05
CA GLU A 120 3.89 19.72 26.99
C GLU A 120 3.58 18.41 26.24
N VAL A 121 4.51 17.47 26.31
CA VAL A 121 4.34 16.11 25.79
C VAL A 121 4.01 15.21 26.97
N THR A 122 2.76 14.79 27.06
CA THR A 122 2.29 13.86 28.08
C THR A 122 2.21 12.46 27.48
N MET A 123 2.81 11.49 28.15
CA MET A 123 2.81 10.09 27.74
C MET A 123 2.30 9.21 28.87
N ARG A 124 1.35 8.33 28.57
CA ARG A 124 0.83 7.32 29.48
C ARG A 124 1.31 5.94 29.02
N LEU A 125 1.93 5.18 29.92
CA LEU A 125 2.50 3.87 29.61
C LEU A 125 1.67 2.78 30.25
N GLN A 126 1.37 1.74 29.50
CA GLN A 126 0.64 0.58 29.98
C GLN A 126 1.11 -0.68 29.26
N ARG A 127 0.98 -1.83 29.89
CA ARG A 127 1.34 -3.10 29.23
C ARG A 127 0.37 -3.44 28.11
N ALA A 128 0.89 -3.90 26.98
CA ALA A 128 0.07 -4.23 25.82
C ALA A 128 -0.65 -5.58 26.01
N GLY A 129 -1.99 -5.59 25.94
CA GLY A 129 -2.77 -6.83 25.81
C GLY A 129 -2.89 -7.72 27.06
N VAL A 130 -2.58 -7.24 28.27
CA VAL A 130 -2.57 -8.06 29.50
C VAL A 130 -3.88 -7.94 30.31
N THR A 131 -4.45 -9.09 30.73
CA THR A 131 -5.69 -9.17 31.55
C THR A 131 -5.44 -9.13 33.06
N GLN A 132 -4.28 -9.61 33.55
CA GLN A 132 -3.87 -9.54 34.95
C GLN A 132 -2.75 -8.51 35.15
N ARG A 133 -3.05 -7.44 35.88
CA ARG A 133 -2.10 -6.36 36.17
C ARG A 133 -1.29 -6.66 37.42
N HIS A 134 0.02 -6.83 37.27
CA HIS A 134 0.92 -6.95 38.41
C HIS A 134 1.32 -5.55 38.90
N PRO A 135 1.07 -5.20 40.18
CA PRO A 135 1.31 -3.85 40.68
C PRO A 135 2.79 -3.46 40.80
N GLY A 136 3.71 -4.44 40.69
CA GLY A 136 5.15 -4.21 40.75
C GLY A 136 5.84 -4.02 39.41
N THR A 137 5.12 -4.11 38.28
CA THR A 137 5.75 -4.04 36.95
C THR A 137 5.97 -2.59 36.52
N PHE A 138 7.16 -2.32 35.98
CA PHE A 138 7.56 -0.99 35.53
C PHE A 138 8.38 -1.05 34.25
N ILE A 139 8.48 0.09 33.57
CA ILE A 139 9.39 0.35 32.45
C ILE A 139 10.30 1.52 32.81
N LEU A 140 11.55 1.48 32.34
CA LEU A 140 12.49 2.57 32.53
C LEU A 140 12.49 3.48 31.30
N ILE A 141 12.25 4.77 31.49
CA ILE A 141 12.29 5.77 30.43
C ILE A 141 13.54 6.63 30.60
N ASP A 142 14.35 6.72 29.55
CA ASP A 142 15.54 7.57 29.50
C ASP A 142 15.17 8.98 29.05
N SER A 143 14.69 9.13 27.81
CA SER A 143 14.44 10.47 27.26
C SER A 143 13.44 10.49 26.12
N VAL A 144 12.84 11.67 25.93
CA VAL A 144 12.01 12.01 24.77
C VAL A 144 12.68 13.15 24.01
N ARG A 145 12.88 12.94 22.70
CA ARG A 145 13.54 13.89 21.78
C ARG A 145 12.65 14.17 20.57
N GLY A 146 12.50 15.44 20.21
CA GLY A 146 11.94 15.83 18.92
C GLY A 146 13.03 15.77 17.87
N VAL A 147 12.87 14.92 16.87
CA VAL A 147 13.77 14.79 15.72
C VAL A 147 13.13 15.53 14.54
N PRO A 148 13.77 16.58 14.00
CA PRO A 148 13.23 17.29 12.85
C PRO A 148 13.12 16.35 11.65
N LEU A 149 11.96 16.31 10.98
CA LEU A 149 11.77 15.48 9.78
C LEU A 149 12.73 15.81 8.64
N HIS A 150 13.30 17.03 8.65
CA HIS A 150 14.24 17.54 7.64
C HIS A 150 15.29 18.45 8.30
N PRO A 151 16.48 17.95 8.70
CA PRO A 151 17.58 18.81 9.13
C PRO A 151 18.03 19.67 7.96
N CYS A 152 17.90 21.00 8.10
CA CYS A 152 18.30 21.96 7.08
C CYS A 152 19.66 22.57 7.43
N GLN A 153 20.54 22.70 6.43
CA GLN A 153 21.84 23.33 6.63
C GLN A 153 21.63 24.81 7.05
N VAL A 154 22.32 25.21 8.12
CA VAL A 154 22.16 26.55 8.73
C VAL A 154 22.59 27.67 7.77
N GLN A 155 23.48 27.37 6.82
CA GLN A 155 23.84 28.25 5.71
C GLN A 155 23.18 27.78 4.41
N GLY A 156 22.40 28.66 3.78
CA GLY A 156 21.81 28.44 2.45
C GLY A 156 20.40 27.85 2.44
N GLY A 157 19.91 27.30 3.56
CA GLY A 157 18.52 26.82 3.69
C GLY A 157 18.18 25.62 2.81
N GLN A 158 19.19 24.84 2.40
CA GLN A 158 19.02 23.60 1.68
C GLN A 158 18.88 22.45 2.69
N CYS A 159 17.71 21.81 2.71
CA CYS A 159 17.51 20.61 3.54
C CYS A 159 18.02 19.36 2.83
N GLU A 160 18.54 18.39 3.59
CA GLU A 160 18.86 17.07 3.05
C GLU A 160 17.56 16.31 2.81
N CYS A 161 17.20 16.14 1.54
CA CYS A 161 15.94 15.55 1.16
C CYS A 161 16.00 14.02 1.18
N LYS A 162 14.85 13.42 1.53
CA LYS A 162 14.61 11.98 1.41
C LYS A 162 14.75 11.53 -0.06
N PRO A 163 14.95 10.23 -0.33
CA PRO A 163 15.02 9.72 -1.70
C PRO A 163 13.84 10.20 -2.55
N HIS A 164 14.15 10.67 -3.76
CA HIS A 164 13.18 11.18 -4.73
C HIS A 164 12.35 12.39 -4.27
N VAL A 165 12.82 13.12 -3.26
CA VAL A 165 12.21 14.37 -2.79
C VAL A 165 13.10 15.55 -3.20
N ILE A 166 12.49 16.65 -3.60
CA ILE A 166 13.16 17.88 -4.03
C ILE A 166 12.51 19.11 -3.40
N GLY A 167 13.12 20.27 -3.67
CA GLY A 167 12.70 21.56 -3.16
C GLY A 167 13.59 21.97 -1.98
N ARG A 168 13.69 23.28 -1.75
CA ARG A 168 14.47 23.80 -0.61
C ARG A 168 14.02 23.25 0.74
N ARG A 169 12.74 22.89 0.84
CA ARG A 169 12.08 22.39 2.05
C ARG A 169 11.77 20.89 2.00
N CYS A 170 12.23 20.19 0.96
CA CYS A 170 11.94 18.77 0.74
C CYS A 170 10.42 18.45 0.80
N ASP A 171 9.62 19.26 0.10
CA ASP A 171 8.16 19.27 0.20
C ASP A 171 7.44 18.68 -1.01
N ARG A 172 8.18 18.22 -2.02
CA ARG A 172 7.62 17.68 -3.26
C ARG A 172 8.46 16.55 -3.82
N CYS A 173 7.83 15.67 -4.59
CA CYS A 173 8.54 14.62 -5.32
C CYS A 173 9.38 15.20 -6.47
N THR A 174 10.51 14.56 -6.76
CA THR A 174 11.27 14.81 -8.00
C THR A 174 10.41 14.46 -9.23
N PRO A 175 10.60 15.12 -10.39
CA PRO A 175 9.97 14.69 -11.63
C PRO A 175 10.27 13.21 -11.90
N GLY A 176 9.24 12.42 -12.21
CA GLY A 176 9.39 10.97 -12.36
C GLY A 176 9.26 10.17 -11.05
N SER A 177 8.74 10.79 -9.99
CA SER A 177 8.38 10.12 -8.73
C SER A 177 7.05 10.63 -8.16
N TYR A 178 6.41 9.84 -7.29
CA TYR A 178 5.09 10.11 -6.73
C TYR A 178 4.94 9.61 -5.29
N GLY A 179 3.84 10.00 -4.63
CA GLY A 179 3.44 9.45 -3.34
C GLY A 179 4.32 9.94 -2.18
N PHE A 180 4.37 11.25 -1.99
CA PHE A 180 5.12 11.88 -0.90
C PHE A 180 4.72 11.33 0.47
N GLY A 181 5.67 10.81 1.24
CA GLY A 181 5.43 10.23 2.55
C GLY A 181 6.66 10.17 3.46
N PRO A 182 6.58 9.45 4.60
CA PRO A 182 7.65 9.40 5.59
C PRO A 182 8.95 8.78 5.06
N GLN A 183 8.89 7.96 4.02
CA GLN A 183 10.07 7.35 3.38
C GLN A 183 10.57 8.10 2.13
N GLY A 184 9.99 9.26 1.80
CA GLY A 184 10.28 9.99 0.56
C GLY A 184 9.21 9.77 -0.51
N CYS A 185 9.62 9.73 -1.78
CA CYS A 185 8.73 9.43 -2.91
C CYS A 185 9.15 8.13 -3.62
N SER A 186 8.20 7.50 -4.30
CA SER A 186 8.44 6.29 -5.10
C SER A 186 8.64 6.62 -6.58
N PRO A 187 9.51 5.92 -7.33
CA PRO A 187 9.69 6.17 -8.76
C PRO A 187 8.42 5.81 -9.55
N CYS A 188 8.11 6.59 -10.59
CA CYS A 188 6.95 6.35 -11.45
C CYS A 188 7.02 4.98 -12.15
N ALA A 189 8.18 4.65 -12.74
CA ALA A 189 8.39 3.45 -13.55
C ALA A 189 7.36 3.31 -14.69
N CYS A 190 7.14 4.38 -15.46
CA CYS A 190 6.29 4.32 -16.66
C CYS A 190 6.98 3.49 -17.75
N SER A 191 6.24 2.62 -18.44
CA SER A 191 6.79 1.85 -19.56
C SER A 191 7.22 2.80 -20.68
N PRO A 192 8.48 2.72 -21.17
CA PRO A 192 8.93 3.55 -22.28
C PRO A 192 8.17 3.27 -23.59
N GLU A 193 7.61 2.07 -23.76
CA GLU A 193 6.85 1.70 -24.95
C GLU A 193 5.37 2.04 -24.84
N GLY A 194 4.77 1.90 -23.65
CA GLY A 194 3.33 2.07 -23.46
C GLY A 194 2.91 3.43 -22.90
N SER A 195 3.86 4.29 -22.51
CA SER A 195 3.58 5.65 -22.03
C SER A 195 4.03 6.73 -23.02
N VAL A 196 3.45 7.92 -22.88
CA VAL A 196 3.83 9.12 -23.64
C VAL A 196 5.11 9.74 -23.07
N SER A 197 5.36 9.57 -21.77
CA SER A 197 6.57 10.07 -21.10
C SER A 197 6.86 9.28 -19.83
N GLN A 198 8.08 9.42 -19.31
CA GLN A 198 8.52 8.86 -18.03
C GLN A 198 7.98 9.61 -16.80
N LEU A 199 7.21 10.69 -17.01
CA LEU A 199 6.57 11.47 -15.95
C LEU A 199 5.21 10.88 -15.62
N CYS A 200 4.89 10.85 -14.33
CA CYS A 200 3.58 10.47 -13.83
C CYS A 200 3.00 11.56 -12.92
N ASP A 201 1.71 11.44 -12.61
CA ASP A 201 1.07 12.28 -11.61
C ASP A 201 1.76 12.14 -10.24
N ALA A 202 2.13 13.27 -9.62
CA ALA A 202 2.97 13.29 -8.43
C ALA A 202 2.29 12.73 -7.16
N VAL A 203 0.96 12.54 -7.18
CA VAL A 203 0.19 12.03 -6.05
C VAL A 203 -0.17 10.56 -6.26
N SER A 204 -0.87 10.26 -7.35
CA SER A 204 -1.38 8.92 -7.67
C SER A 204 -0.34 8.01 -8.32
N GLY A 205 0.68 8.59 -8.94
CA GLY A 205 1.65 7.85 -9.74
C GLY A 205 1.16 7.42 -11.11
N GLN A 206 -0.01 7.87 -11.57
CA GLN A 206 -0.56 7.47 -12.86
C GLN A 206 0.26 8.05 -14.02
N CYS A 207 0.78 7.18 -14.88
CA CYS A 207 1.47 7.56 -16.11
C CYS A 207 0.47 7.91 -17.21
N GLN A 208 0.90 8.73 -18.17
CA GLN A 208 0.09 9.03 -19.37
C GLN A 208 0.30 7.92 -20.40
N CYS A 209 -0.72 7.08 -20.61
CA CYS A 209 -0.62 5.92 -21.49
C CYS A 209 -0.84 6.28 -22.96
N GLN A 210 -0.15 5.57 -23.86
CA GLN A 210 -0.43 5.58 -25.29
C GLN A 210 -1.79 4.93 -25.58
N PRO A 211 -2.43 5.22 -26.73
CA PRO A 211 -3.68 4.58 -27.12
C PRO A 211 -3.58 3.05 -27.07
N GLY A 212 -4.53 2.41 -26.39
CA GLY A 212 -4.57 0.95 -26.22
C GLY A 212 -3.77 0.41 -25.04
N ALA A 213 -2.90 1.20 -24.39
CA ALA A 213 -2.20 0.83 -23.17
C ALA A 213 -2.93 1.33 -21.91
N VAL A 214 -2.83 0.60 -20.81
CA VAL A 214 -3.43 0.88 -19.49
C VAL A 214 -2.54 0.40 -18.34
N GLY A 215 -2.99 0.69 -17.12
CA GLY A 215 -2.29 0.43 -15.88
C GLY A 215 -1.63 1.70 -15.35
N ARG A 216 -1.20 1.67 -14.10
CA ARG A 216 -0.49 2.82 -13.50
C ARG A 216 0.79 3.14 -14.27
N GLN A 217 1.48 2.11 -14.74
CA GLN A 217 2.74 2.17 -15.47
C GLN A 217 2.58 2.11 -17.00
N CYS A 218 1.35 1.96 -17.51
CA CYS A 218 1.06 1.78 -18.94
C CYS A 218 1.78 0.57 -19.55
N ASP A 219 1.87 -0.53 -18.82
CA ASP A 219 2.62 -1.75 -19.17
C ASP A 219 1.72 -2.90 -19.63
N GLN A 220 0.43 -2.62 -19.84
CA GLN A 220 -0.60 -3.60 -20.17
C GLN A 220 -1.50 -3.08 -21.28
N CYS A 221 -2.06 -3.98 -22.08
CA CYS A 221 -3.08 -3.61 -23.05
C CYS A 221 -4.46 -3.43 -22.38
N GLN A 222 -5.28 -2.56 -22.96
CA GLN A 222 -6.67 -2.37 -22.57
C GLN A 222 -7.45 -3.69 -22.66
N PRO A 223 -8.51 -3.86 -21.83
CA PRO A 223 -9.45 -4.96 -22.04
C PRO A 223 -9.90 -5.02 -23.51
N GLY A 224 -9.97 -6.23 -24.05
CA GLY A 224 -10.25 -6.43 -25.48
C GLY A 224 -9.07 -6.16 -26.42
N HIS A 225 -7.86 -5.97 -25.89
CA HIS A 225 -6.62 -5.83 -26.66
C HIS A 225 -5.52 -6.75 -26.14
N TRP A 226 -4.54 -7.07 -27.01
CA TRP A 226 -3.44 -7.98 -26.68
C TRP A 226 -2.14 -7.61 -27.41
N GLY A 227 -1.03 -8.18 -26.95
CA GLY A 227 0.25 -8.10 -27.67
C GLY A 227 1.11 -6.87 -27.35
N PHE A 228 1.14 -6.45 -26.07
CA PHE A 228 2.01 -5.37 -25.59
C PHE A 228 3.46 -5.54 -26.10
N PRO A 229 4.13 -4.47 -26.58
CA PRO A 229 3.73 -3.06 -26.53
C PRO A 229 2.80 -2.60 -27.66
N ALA A 230 2.69 -3.34 -28.75
CA ALA A 230 1.83 -3.00 -29.89
C ALA A 230 0.43 -3.57 -29.69
N CYS A 231 -0.34 -2.95 -28.78
CA CYS A 231 -1.68 -3.41 -28.43
C CYS A 231 -2.62 -3.41 -29.64
N ARG A 232 -3.13 -4.60 -29.97
CA ARG A 232 -4.08 -4.83 -31.07
C ARG A 232 -5.41 -5.34 -30.53
N PRO A 233 -6.55 -5.00 -31.15
CA PRO A 233 -7.85 -5.50 -30.73
C PRO A 233 -7.91 -7.02 -30.84
N CYS A 234 -8.68 -7.64 -29.95
CA CYS A 234 -8.99 -9.06 -30.01
C CYS A 234 -9.75 -9.39 -31.29
N GLN A 235 -9.37 -10.48 -31.96
CA GLN A 235 -9.95 -10.91 -33.24
C GLN A 235 -10.79 -12.16 -33.02
N CYS A 236 -11.90 -12.01 -32.31
CA CYS A 236 -12.73 -13.15 -31.87
C CYS A 236 -13.95 -13.41 -32.76
N ASN A 237 -13.91 -12.99 -34.04
CA ASN A 237 -15.01 -13.12 -35.01
C ASN A 237 -16.38 -12.63 -34.50
N GLY A 238 -16.41 -11.71 -33.52
CA GLY A 238 -17.65 -11.22 -32.89
C GLY A 238 -18.20 -12.10 -31.75
N HIS A 239 -17.60 -13.27 -31.51
CA HIS A 239 -18.09 -14.24 -30.52
C HIS A 239 -17.44 -14.12 -29.14
N ALA A 240 -16.47 -13.23 -28.96
CA ALA A 240 -15.96 -12.82 -27.66
C ALA A 240 -15.45 -11.37 -27.70
N GLU A 241 -15.51 -10.68 -26.56
CA GLU A 241 -15.03 -9.31 -26.41
C GLU A 241 -13.65 -9.24 -25.74
N GLU A 242 -13.28 -10.30 -25.02
CA GLU A 242 -12.01 -10.43 -24.31
C GLU A 242 -11.17 -11.55 -24.90
N CYS A 243 -9.85 -11.35 -24.88
CA CYS A 243 -8.87 -12.37 -25.23
C CYS A 243 -7.70 -12.31 -24.25
N ASP A 244 -6.92 -13.39 -24.20
CA ASP A 244 -5.72 -13.47 -23.42
C ASP A 244 -4.74 -12.35 -23.84
N PRO A 245 -4.27 -11.50 -22.91
CA PRO A 245 -3.54 -10.28 -23.25
C PRO A 245 -2.16 -10.53 -23.86
N ARG A 246 -1.62 -11.75 -23.76
CA ARG A 246 -0.30 -12.12 -24.32
C ARG A 246 -0.44 -12.86 -25.66
N THR A 247 -1.34 -13.84 -25.71
CA THR A 247 -1.48 -14.75 -26.83
C THR A 247 -2.57 -14.34 -27.81
N GLY A 248 -3.50 -13.46 -27.43
CA GLY A 248 -4.65 -13.07 -28.24
C GLY A 248 -5.75 -14.13 -28.34
N THR A 249 -5.62 -15.22 -27.58
CA THR A 249 -6.60 -16.32 -27.59
C THR A 249 -7.90 -15.87 -26.95
N CYS A 250 -9.00 -15.96 -27.68
CA CYS A 250 -10.30 -15.52 -27.23
C CYS A 250 -10.77 -16.28 -25.99
N LEU A 251 -11.33 -15.54 -25.03
CA LEU A 251 -11.83 -16.09 -23.78
C LEU A 251 -13.34 -16.20 -23.85
N ARG A 252 -13.88 -17.33 -23.41
CA ARG A 252 -15.33 -17.55 -23.26
C ARG A 252 -16.10 -17.31 -24.59
N CYS A 253 -15.71 -18.03 -25.65
CA CYS A 253 -16.41 -18.01 -26.93
C CYS A 253 -17.93 -18.26 -26.73
N ARG A 254 -18.75 -17.35 -27.25
CA ARG A 254 -20.22 -17.41 -27.21
C ARG A 254 -20.77 -18.18 -28.41
N ASP A 255 -22.08 -18.29 -28.53
CA ASP A 255 -22.78 -18.79 -29.73
C ASP A 255 -22.36 -20.20 -30.18
N HIS A 256 -21.99 -21.05 -29.22
CA HIS A 256 -21.48 -22.40 -29.46
C HIS A 256 -20.27 -22.45 -30.39
N THR A 257 -19.41 -21.45 -30.28
CA THR A 257 -18.12 -21.38 -30.99
C THR A 257 -16.97 -21.81 -30.10
N ASP A 258 -15.88 -22.21 -30.73
CA ASP A 258 -14.64 -22.66 -30.13
C ASP A 258 -13.46 -22.31 -31.04
N GLY A 259 -12.23 -22.58 -30.60
CA GLY A 259 -11.01 -22.23 -31.30
C GLY A 259 -10.35 -20.97 -30.73
N ARG A 260 -9.19 -20.61 -31.29
CA ARG A 260 -8.36 -19.52 -30.74
C ARG A 260 -8.99 -18.14 -30.96
N HIS A 261 -9.79 -18.02 -31.99
CA HIS A 261 -10.49 -16.82 -32.47
C HIS A 261 -12.01 -17.03 -32.51
N CYS A 262 -12.52 -18.07 -31.85
CA CYS A 262 -13.93 -18.49 -31.96
C CYS A 262 -14.34 -18.75 -33.43
N GLU A 263 -13.43 -19.32 -34.21
CA GLU A 263 -13.50 -19.51 -35.66
C GLU A 263 -14.10 -20.85 -36.10
N ARG A 264 -14.46 -21.71 -35.14
CA ARG A 264 -15.11 -23.00 -35.41
C ARG A 264 -16.29 -23.21 -34.47
N CYS A 265 -17.22 -24.08 -34.83
CA CYS A 265 -18.28 -24.50 -33.93
C CYS A 265 -17.74 -25.49 -32.88
N GLN A 266 -18.33 -25.48 -31.69
CA GLN A 266 -18.13 -26.50 -30.67
C GLN A 266 -18.56 -27.88 -31.19
N ASP A 267 -18.03 -28.94 -30.58
CA ASP A 267 -18.43 -30.31 -30.90
C ASP A 267 -19.96 -30.49 -30.74
N GLY A 268 -20.58 -31.18 -31.71
CA GLY A 268 -22.04 -31.32 -31.80
C GLY A 268 -22.77 -30.15 -32.47
N TYR A 269 -22.06 -29.12 -32.95
CA TYR A 269 -22.59 -28.01 -33.74
C TYR A 269 -21.91 -27.94 -35.13
N TYR A 270 -22.64 -27.44 -36.13
CA TYR A 270 -22.14 -27.20 -37.48
C TYR A 270 -22.57 -25.84 -38.02
N GLY A 271 -21.85 -25.37 -39.04
CA GLY A 271 -22.07 -24.08 -39.66
C GLY A 271 -20.75 -23.37 -39.90
N ASN A 272 -20.82 -22.07 -40.20
CA ASN A 272 -19.65 -21.24 -40.40
C ASN A 272 -19.71 -20.03 -39.47
N PRO A 273 -18.93 -20.02 -38.37
CA PRO A 273 -18.94 -18.95 -37.38
C PRO A 273 -18.45 -17.59 -37.90
N VAL A 274 -17.78 -17.54 -39.06
CA VAL A 274 -17.13 -16.32 -39.56
C VAL A 274 -18.04 -15.47 -40.46
N LEU A 275 -19.21 -15.99 -40.88
CA LEU A 275 -20.10 -15.32 -41.83
C LEU A 275 -21.11 -14.39 -41.14
N GLY A 276 -20.96 -13.06 -41.26
CA GLY A 276 -21.78 -12.04 -40.57
C GLY A 276 -23.31 -11.98 -40.81
N SER A 277 -23.95 -13.02 -41.37
CA SER A 277 -25.41 -13.14 -41.49
C SER A 277 -25.94 -14.22 -40.53
N GLY A 278 -26.77 -13.80 -39.57
CA GLY A 278 -27.17 -14.56 -38.39
C GLY A 278 -27.51 -16.04 -38.57
N GLN A 279 -27.03 -16.81 -37.60
CA GLN A 279 -27.04 -18.27 -37.39
C GLN A 279 -25.75 -18.99 -37.83
N GLN A 280 -24.70 -18.67 -37.07
CA GLN A 280 -23.33 -19.16 -37.23
C GLN A 280 -23.10 -20.65 -36.93
N CYS A 281 -23.60 -21.13 -35.78
CA CYS A 281 -23.46 -22.52 -35.34
C CYS A 281 -24.82 -23.07 -34.92
N ARG A 282 -25.21 -24.18 -35.54
CA ARG A 282 -26.48 -24.89 -35.30
C ARG A 282 -26.21 -26.27 -34.74
N PRO A 283 -27.05 -26.79 -33.83
CA PRO A 283 -26.89 -28.13 -33.31
C PRO A 283 -27.03 -29.14 -34.47
N CYS A 284 -26.18 -30.16 -34.47
CA CYS A 284 -26.20 -31.19 -35.49
C CYS A 284 -27.56 -31.93 -35.50
N PRO A 285 -28.21 -32.09 -36.67
CA PRO A 285 -29.49 -32.79 -36.81
C PRO A 285 -29.30 -34.32 -36.79
N CYS A 286 -28.37 -34.81 -35.96
CA CYS A 286 -28.17 -36.23 -35.77
C CYS A 286 -29.34 -36.81 -34.95
N PRO A 287 -29.68 -38.09 -35.13
CA PRO A 287 -30.73 -38.73 -34.32
C PRO A 287 -30.52 -38.50 -32.82
N GLY A 288 -31.55 -37.99 -32.13
CA GLY A 288 -31.50 -37.65 -30.71
C GLY A 288 -31.12 -36.19 -30.40
N TYR A 289 -30.82 -35.89 -29.13
CA TYR A 289 -30.36 -34.58 -28.67
C TYR A 289 -29.03 -34.70 -27.90
N PRO A 290 -28.11 -33.72 -27.98
CA PRO A 290 -26.88 -33.70 -27.19
C PRO A 290 -27.17 -33.96 -25.70
N GLY A 291 -26.53 -34.97 -25.11
CA GLY A 291 -26.74 -35.40 -23.71
C GLY A 291 -27.79 -36.51 -23.51
N THR A 292 -28.46 -36.99 -24.56
CA THR A 292 -29.37 -38.15 -24.50
C THR A 292 -28.68 -39.45 -24.90
N ARG A 293 -29.22 -40.59 -24.45
CA ARG A 293 -28.67 -41.94 -24.74
C ARG A 293 -28.75 -42.35 -26.22
N HIS A 294 -29.45 -41.57 -27.05
CA HIS A 294 -29.64 -41.83 -28.48
C HIS A 294 -28.77 -40.96 -29.39
N TYR A 295 -28.06 -39.97 -28.83
CA TYR A 295 -27.17 -39.10 -29.58
C TYR A 295 -25.75 -39.67 -29.62
N HIS A 296 -25.36 -40.21 -30.78
CA HIS A 296 -24.04 -40.83 -31.00
C HIS A 296 -23.19 -40.10 -32.05
N GLY A 297 -23.56 -38.86 -32.42
CA GLY A 297 -22.73 -38.02 -33.29
C GLY A 297 -21.67 -37.27 -32.49
N SER A 298 -20.41 -37.25 -32.96
CA SER A 298 -19.33 -36.42 -32.39
C SER A 298 -19.28 -35.03 -33.03
N SER A 299 -19.61 -34.94 -34.31
CA SER A 299 -19.66 -33.70 -35.09
C SER A 299 -20.49 -33.92 -36.35
N CYS A 300 -20.77 -32.87 -37.13
CA CYS A 300 -21.41 -32.99 -38.42
C CYS A 300 -20.92 -31.88 -39.37
N HIS A 301 -21.05 -32.11 -40.67
CA HIS A 301 -20.66 -31.14 -41.70
C HIS A 301 -21.68 -31.14 -42.83
N ALA A 302 -21.75 -30.03 -43.57
CA ALA A 302 -22.54 -29.98 -44.80
C ALA A 302 -21.74 -30.63 -45.94
N ASP A 303 -22.39 -31.50 -46.70
CA ASP A 303 -21.86 -32.06 -47.94
C ASP A 303 -21.76 -30.96 -49.02
N GLU A 304 -20.65 -30.92 -49.77
CA GLU A 304 -20.36 -29.81 -50.69
C GLU A 304 -21.27 -29.78 -51.93
N GLU A 305 -21.78 -30.93 -52.39
CA GLU A 305 -22.64 -31.01 -53.57
C GLU A 305 -24.11 -30.88 -53.18
N THR A 306 -24.54 -31.65 -52.19
CA THR A 306 -25.96 -31.82 -51.84
C THR A 306 -26.42 -30.84 -50.75
N HIS A 307 -25.49 -30.17 -50.07
CA HIS A 307 -25.76 -29.34 -48.88
C HIS A 307 -26.47 -30.09 -47.74
N HIS A 308 -26.54 -31.42 -47.80
CA HIS A 308 -27.08 -32.25 -46.72
C HIS A 308 -26.10 -32.30 -45.55
N ILE A 309 -26.62 -32.29 -44.33
CA ILE A 309 -25.80 -32.36 -43.13
C ILE A 309 -25.50 -33.82 -42.80
N VAL A 310 -24.24 -34.19 -42.91
CA VAL A 310 -23.73 -35.53 -42.64
C VAL A 310 -23.19 -35.59 -41.22
N CYS A 311 -23.73 -36.53 -40.44
CA CYS A 311 -23.30 -36.78 -39.06
C CYS A 311 -22.08 -37.71 -39.01
N LEU A 312 -21.06 -37.30 -38.27
CA LEU A 312 -19.91 -38.14 -37.94
C LEU A 312 -20.21 -38.88 -36.63
N CYS A 313 -20.37 -40.19 -36.71
CA CYS A 313 -20.69 -41.04 -35.56
C CYS A 313 -19.45 -41.38 -34.72
N ALA A 314 -19.65 -41.51 -33.42
CA ALA A 314 -18.64 -42.07 -32.52
C ALA A 314 -18.28 -43.51 -32.92
N PRO A 315 -17.06 -43.99 -32.59
CA PRO A 315 -16.63 -45.35 -32.93
C PRO A 315 -17.65 -46.41 -32.49
N GLY A 316 -18.04 -47.30 -33.41
CA GLY A 316 -19.03 -48.37 -33.16
C GLY A 316 -20.47 -48.02 -33.51
N TYR A 317 -20.74 -46.80 -33.99
CA TYR A 317 -22.05 -46.36 -34.47
C TYR A 317 -21.96 -45.95 -35.95
N ALA A 318 -23.03 -46.18 -36.69
CA ALA A 318 -23.18 -45.76 -38.08
C ALA A 318 -24.58 -45.14 -38.26
N GLY A 319 -24.67 -44.14 -39.14
CA GLY A 319 -25.92 -43.58 -39.62
C GLY A 319 -26.20 -44.10 -41.03
N GLU A 320 -27.48 -44.39 -41.32
CA GLU A 320 -27.99 -44.54 -42.70
C GLU A 320 -28.51 -43.21 -43.22
#